data_AF-Q1KT20-F1
#
_entry.id   AF-Q1KT20-F1
#
_cell.length_a   1.000
_cell.length_b   1.000
_cell.length_c   1.000
_cell.angle_alpha   90.00
_cell.angle_beta   90.00
_cell.angle_gamma   90.00
#
_symmetry.space_group_name_H-M   'P 1'
#
loop_
_entity.id
_entity.type
_entity.pdbx_description
1 polymer ?
#
loop_
_entity_poly.entity_id
_entity_poly.type
_entity_poly.pdbx_seq_one_letter_code
_entity_poly.pdbx_strand_id
1 'polypeptide(L)'
;MINADVRNRRYDHLTDTEVRELIISSQKGDTKARDRLVSHNIRLVWSVVQRFLNRGYESDDIFQIGCIGLLKAVDKFNLEYEVKFSTYAVPMILGEIQRFLRDDGIVKVSRSLKEMAHRVRKTRDELSKKL
;
A
#
# COMPACT_ATOMS: atom_id res chain seq x y z
N MET A 1 15.03 2.96 -5.41
CA MET A 1 15.63 2.85 -4.07
C MET A 1 14.97 3.90 -3.18
N ILE A 2 13.88 3.55 -2.48
CA ILE A 2 13.27 4.47 -1.49
C ILE A 2 14.17 4.38 -0.25
N ASN A 3 14.83 5.48 0.07
CA ASN A 3 15.87 5.56 1.09
C ASN A 3 15.38 5.03 2.45
N ALA A 4 16.19 4.16 3.06
CA ALA A 4 16.05 3.76 4.47
C ALA A 4 15.98 4.98 5.43
N ASP A 5 16.49 6.14 4.98
CA ASP A 5 16.45 7.43 5.68
C ASP A 5 15.03 7.93 5.99
N VAL A 6 14.05 7.72 5.11
CA VAL A 6 12.67 8.20 5.33
C VAL A 6 12.02 7.52 6.54
N ARG A 7 12.43 6.29 6.85
CA ARG A 7 11.89 5.52 8.00
C ARG A 7 12.33 6.08 9.35
N ASN A 8 13.47 6.76 9.39
CA ASN A 8 14.11 7.17 10.65
C ASN A 8 14.04 8.68 10.90
N ARG A 9 13.50 9.45 9.95
CA ARG A 9 13.23 10.88 10.16
C ARG A 9 12.11 11.07 11.17
N ARG A 10 12.43 11.77 12.26
CA ARG A 10 11.43 12.26 13.21
C ARG A 10 10.79 13.50 12.60
N TYR A 11 9.54 13.35 12.19
CA TYR A 11 8.68 14.49 11.89
C TYR A 11 7.98 14.92 13.18
N ASP A 12 7.78 16.22 13.33
CA ASP A 12 7.01 16.76 14.44
C ASP A 12 5.57 16.26 14.40
N HIS A 13 4.89 16.26 15.55
CA HIS A 13 3.50 15.82 15.61
C HIS A 13 2.59 16.88 14.98
N LEU A 14 1.82 16.50 13.95
CA LEU A 14 0.75 17.35 13.43
C LEU A 14 -0.49 17.22 14.31
N THR A 15 -1.06 18.35 14.67
CA THR A 15 -2.39 18.42 15.28
C THR A 15 -3.48 18.02 14.30
N ASP A 16 -4.67 17.68 14.79
CA ASP A 16 -5.81 17.29 13.93
C ASP A 16 -6.21 18.45 12.99
N THR A 17 -6.19 19.69 13.48
CA THR A 17 -6.45 20.89 12.69
C THR A 17 -5.44 21.03 11.53
N GLU A 18 -4.14 20.91 11.81
CA GLU A 18 -3.10 20.98 10.77
C GLU A 18 -3.25 19.84 9.74
N VAL A 19 -3.58 18.63 10.18
CA VAL A 19 -3.85 17.51 9.27
C VAL A 19 -5.00 17.84 8.33
N ARG A 20 -6.10 18.41 8.85
CA ARG A 20 -7.26 18.80 8.04
C ARG A 20 -6.91 19.89 7.02
N GLU A 21 -6.17 20.92 7.43
CA GLU A 21 -5.71 21.99 6.54
C GLU A 21 -4.80 21.48 5.42
N LEU A 22 -3.88 20.56 5.75
CA LEU A 22 -3.01 19.92 4.77
C LEU A 22 -3.79 19.03 3.80
N ILE A 23 -4.82 18.30 4.27
CA ILE A 23 -5.70 17.52 3.40
C ILE A 23 -6.44 18.44 2.42
N ILE A 24 -7.05 19.53 2.91
CA ILE A 24 -7.74 20.51 2.06
C ILE A 24 -6.82 21.05 0.97
N SER A 25 -5.62 21.46 1.37
CA SER A 25 -4.63 22.05 0.45
C SER A 25 -4.13 21.00 -0.56
N SER A 26 -3.87 19.78 -0.09
CA SER A 26 -3.47 18.64 -0.95
C SER A 26 -4.55 18.33 -1.99
N GLN A 27 -5.82 18.28 -1.59
CA GLN A 27 -6.95 17.99 -2.50
C GLN A 27 -7.17 19.12 -3.53
N LYS A 28 -6.76 20.35 -3.21
CA LYS A 28 -6.72 21.48 -4.16
C LYS A 28 -5.50 21.45 -5.10
N GLY A 29 -4.62 20.47 -4.97
CA GLY A 29 -3.45 20.28 -5.82
C GLY A 29 -2.12 20.81 -5.25
N ASP A 30 -2.08 21.23 -3.98
CA ASP A 30 -0.82 21.62 -3.34
C ASP A 30 0.07 20.40 -3.07
N THR A 31 1.11 20.26 -3.88
CA THR A 31 2.10 19.19 -3.80
C THR A 31 2.94 19.27 -2.52
N LYS A 32 3.22 20.46 -1.99
CA LYS A 32 3.97 20.60 -0.73
C LYS A 32 3.13 20.15 0.46
N ALA A 33 1.83 20.49 0.46
CA ALA A 33 0.91 20.02 1.48
C ALA A 33 0.79 18.49 1.46
N ARG A 34 0.67 17.91 0.25
CA ARG A 34 0.66 16.46 0.05
C ARG A 34 1.93 15.79 0.57
N ASP A 35 3.11 16.29 0.17
CA ASP A 35 4.40 15.72 0.58
C ASP A 35 4.60 15.81 2.09
N ARG A 36 4.22 16.93 2.71
CA ARG A 36 4.24 17.10 4.16
C ARG A 36 3.33 16.07 4.83
N LEU A 37 2.07 15.98 4.40
CA LEU A 37 1.09 15.06 4.98
C LEU A 37 1.55 13.59 4.87
N VAL A 38 2.02 13.17 3.71
CA VAL A 38 2.52 11.80 3.47
C VAL A 38 3.74 11.51 4.35
N SER A 39 4.71 12.43 4.40
CA SER A 39 5.93 12.26 5.17
C SER A 39 5.65 12.11 6.67
N HIS A 40 4.71 12.88 7.21
CA HIS A 40 4.34 12.80 8.63
C HIS A 40 3.55 11.52 8.96
N ASN A 41 2.86 10.93 7.97
CA ASN A 41 2.08 9.70 8.14
C ASN A 41 2.82 8.44 7.67
N ILE A 42 4.09 8.54 7.26
CA ILE A 42 4.85 7.40 6.72
C ILE A 42 4.99 6.25 7.75
N ARG A 43 5.10 6.58 9.04
CA ARG A 43 5.20 5.59 10.12
C ARG A 43 3.90 4.82 10.33
N LEU A 44 2.76 5.42 10.01
CA LEU A 44 1.47 4.73 10.01
C LEU A 44 1.45 3.63 8.96
N VAL A 45 1.99 3.89 7.77
CA VAL A 45 2.11 2.86 6.72
C VAL A 45 2.97 1.71 7.22
N TRP A 46 4.12 2.03 7.82
CA TRP A 46 5.03 1.02 8.35
C TRP A 46 4.36 0.15 9.43
N SER A 47 3.60 0.74 10.35
CA SER A 47 2.90 -0.02 11.40
C SER A 47 1.86 -1.00 10.86
N VAL A 48 1.24 -0.69 9.71
CA VAL A 48 0.34 -1.62 9.01
C VAL A 48 1.13 -2.71 8.28
N VAL A 49 2.21 -2.34 7.59
CA VAL A 49 3.09 -3.27 6.84
C VAL A 49 3.70 -4.35 7.74
N GLN A 50 4.02 -4.03 9.00
CA GLN A 50 4.56 -5.00 9.96
C GLN A 50 3.72 -6.29 10.07
N ARG A 51 2.39 -6.21 9.86
CA ARG A 51 1.47 -7.34 9.94
C ARG A 51 1.63 -8.35 8.79
N PHE A 52 2.34 -7.97 7.73
CA PHE A 52 2.52 -8.73 6.50
C PHE A 52 3.97 -9.18 6.26
N LEU A 53 4.88 -8.88 7.19
CA LEU A 53 6.24 -9.39 7.14
C LEU A 53 6.26 -10.92 7.18
N ASN A 54 7.34 -11.51 6.67
CA ASN A 54 7.59 -12.95 6.65
C ASN A 54 6.58 -13.78 5.82
N ARG A 55 5.83 -13.15 4.91
CA ARG A 55 4.89 -13.82 3.99
C ARG A 55 5.47 -14.11 2.60
N GLY A 56 6.80 -14.09 2.46
CA GLY A 56 7.49 -14.34 1.19
C GLY A 56 7.55 -13.16 0.22
N TYR A 57 7.20 -11.95 0.68
CA TYR A 57 7.27 -10.70 -0.07
C TYR A 57 8.33 -9.78 0.52
N GLU A 58 8.98 -8.97 -0.34
CA GLU A 58 9.92 -7.95 0.12
C GLU A 58 9.16 -6.88 0.89
N SER A 59 9.66 -6.52 2.07
CA SER A 59 9.00 -5.52 2.92
C SER A 59 8.86 -4.16 2.24
N ASP A 60 9.78 -3.84 1.33
CA ASP A 60 9.78 -2.61 0.54
C ASP A 60 8.65 -2.59 -0.50
N ASP A 61 8.34 -3.73 -1.12
CA ASP A 61 7.23 -3.86 -2.08
C ASP A 61 5.89 -3.60 -1.37
N ILE A 62 5.67 -4.28 -0.24
CA ILE A 62 4.45 -4.10 0.57
C ILE A 62 4.35 -2.66 1.07
N PHE A 63 5.46 -2.07 1.47
CA PHE A 63 5.50 -0.68 1.94
C PHE A 63 5.12 0.30 0.83
N GLN A 64 5.63 0.13 -0.39
CA GLN A 64 5.24 0.95 -1.53
C GLN A 64 3.74 0.87 -1.83
N ILE A 65 3.18 -0.35 -1.80
CA ILE A 65 1.73 -0.56 -1.96
C ILE A 65 0.96 0.14 -0.83
N GLY A 66 1.46 0.05 0.40
CA GLY A 66 0.88 0.77 1.54
C GLY A 66 0.92 2.30 1.38
N CYS A 67 2.00 2.85 0.83
CA CYS A 67 2.10 4.28 0.50
C CYS A 67 1.07 4.70 -0.55
N ILE A 68 0.77 3.84 -1.54
CA ILE A 68 -0.31 4.07 -2.51
C ILE A 68 -1.67 4.14 -1.79
N GLY A 69 -1.91 3.25 -0.82
CA GLY A 69 -3.12 3.29 0.00
C GLY A 69 -3.24 4.57 0.83
N LEU A 70 -2.12 5.05 1.41
CA LEU A 70 -2.09 6.32 2.12
C LEU A 70 -2.40 7.50 1.19
N LEU A 71 -1.82 7.55 0.00
CA LEU A 71 -2.10 8.59 -1.00
C LEU A 71 -3.58 8.62 -1.38
N LYS A 72 -4.16 7.46 -1.69
CA LYS A 72 -5.60 7.34 -1.97
C LYS A 72 -6.45 7.79 -0.78
N ALA A 73 -6.00 7.54 0.45
CA ALA A 73 -6.69 8.00 1.64
C ALA A 73 -6.68 9.53 1.74
N VAL A 74 -5.56 10.19 1.45
CA VAL A 74 -5.47 11.66 1.39
C VAL A 74 -6.42 12.22 0.33
N ASP A 75 -6.41 11.65 -0.86
CA ASP A 75 -7.21 12.14 -2.00
C ASP A 75 -8.72 12.02 -1.76
N LYS A 76 -9.16 11.02 -0.98
CA LYS A 76 -10.58 10.66 -0.81
C LYS A 76 -11.15 10.90 0.58
N PHE A 77 -10.34 11.36 1.54
CA PHE A 77 -10.82 11.62 2.88
C PHE A 77 -11.89 12.72 2.86
N ASN A 78 -13.10 12.39 3.33
CA ASN A 78 -14.14 13.39 3.53
C ASN A 78 -13.92 14.07 4.89
N LEU A 79 -13.72 15.39 4.84
CA LEU A 79 -13.51 16.23 6.01
C LEU A 79 -14.78 16.40 6.86
N GLU A 80 -15.97 16.13 6.33
CA GLU A 80 -17.22 16.15 7.09
C GLU A 80 -17.28 15.03 8.13
N TYR A 81 -16.44 14.00 8.01
CA TYR A 81 -16.34 12.97 9.03
C TYR A 81 -15.64 13.52 10.29
N GLU A 82 -16.30 13.40 11.44
CA GLU A 82 -15.76 13.75 12.76
C GLU A 82 -14.84 12.66 13.31
N VAL A 83 -13.95 12.13 12.47
CA VAL A 83 -12.98 11.09 12.85
C VAL A 83 -11.58 11.52 12.46
N LYS A 84 -10.59 11.03 13.20
CA LYS A 84 -9.18 11.23 12.86
C LYS A 84 -8.88 10.62 11.49
N PHE A 85 -8.03 11.29 10.71
CA PHE A 85 -7.57 10.80 9.41
C PHE A 85 -7.04 9.37 9.46
N SER A 86 -6.29 9.00 10.50
CA SER A 86 -5.74 7.65 10.69
C SER A 86 -6.83 6.57 10.69
N THR A 87 -8.02 6.88 11.20
CA THR A 87 -9.16 5.95 11.25
C THR A 87 -9.60 5.55 9.84
N TYR A 88 -9.53 6.47 8.88
CA TYR A 88 -9.83 6.20 7.47
C TYR A 88 -8.62 5.64 6.71
N ALA A 89 -7.42 6.14 6.99
CA ALA A 89 -6.21 5.76 6.28
C ALA A 89 -5.82 4.29 6.51
N VAL A 90 -5.94 3.78 7.73
CA VAL A 90 -5.58 2.38 8.07
C VAL A 90 -6.34 1.34 7.22
N PRO A 91 -7.69 1.35 7.14
CA PRO A 91 -8.40 0.37 6.31
C PRO A 91 -8.09 0.54 4.82
N MET A 92 -7.84 1.76 4.33
CA MET A 92 -7.42 2.00 2.94
C MET A 92 -6.06 1.36 2.65
N ILE A 93 -5.06 1.59 3.51
CA ILE A 93 -3.72 0.99 3.40
C ILE A 93 -3.82 -0.53 3.44
N LEU A 94 -4.58 -1.06 4.39
CA LEU A 94 -4.79 -2.49 4.56
C LEU A 94 -5.42 -3.13 3.31
N GLY A 95 -6.44 -2.49 2.76
CA GLY A 95 -7.16 -2.98 1.58
C GLY A 95 -6.27 -3.04 0.33
N GLU A 96 -5.41 -2.04 0.11
CA GLU A 96 -4.46 -2.04 -1.00
C GLU A 96 -3.42 -3.15 -0.87
N ILE A 97 -2.86 -3.34 0.34
CA ILE A 97 -1.91 -4.43 0.60
C ILE A 97 -2.58 -5.80 0.38
N GLN A 98 -3.78 -6.01 0.93
CA GLN A 98 -4.51 -7.26 0.75
C GLN A 98 -4.88 -7.53 -0.71
N ARG A 99 -5.24 -6.49 -1.46
CA ARG A 99 -5.50 -6.59 -2.90
C ARG A 99 -4.24 -7.03 -3.64
N PHE A 100 -3.11 -6.37 -3.40
CA PHE A 100 -1.82 -6.74 -3.98
C PHE A 100 -1.46 -8.21 -3.70
N LEU A 101 -1.59 -8.66 -2.44
CA LEU A 101 -1.26 -10.04 -2.06
C LEU A 101 -2.18 -11.09 -2.71
N ARG A 102 -3.45 -10.76 -2.96
CA ARG A 102 -4.37 -11.64 -3.71
C ARG A 102 -4.00 -11.69 -5.19
N ASP A 103 -3.68 -10.54 -5.77
CA ASP A 103 -3.41 -10.39 -7.19
C ASP A 103 -2.04 -11.02 -7.56
N ASP A 104 -1.08 -11.11 -6.63
CA ASP A 104 0.28 -11.63 -6.88
C ASP A 104 0.50 -13.12 -6.44
N GLY A 105 -0.37 -13.66 -5.58
CA GLY A 105 -0.48 -15.10 -5.23
C GLY A 105 0.13 -15.54 -3.89
N ILE A 106 -0.30 -16.70 -3.36
CA ILE A 106 0.06 -17.18 -2.00
C ILE A 106 1.54 -17.58 -1.88
N VAL A 107 2.22 -17.87 -3.00
CA VAL A 107 3.65 -18.23 -3.04
C VAL A 107 4.35 -17.40 -4.11
N LYS A 108 5.37 -16.63 -3.70
CA LYS A 108 6.26 -15.91 -4.62
C LYS A 108 7.16 -16.92 -5.33
N VAL A 109 6.68 -17.44 -6.46
CA VAL A 109 7.41 -18.38 -7.32
C VAL A 109 8.13 -17.63 -8.44
N SER A 110 9.27 -18.18 -8.89
CA SER A 110 10.03 -17.58 -10.00
C SER A 110 9.18 -17.53 -11.28
N ARG A 111 9.43 -16.52 -12.12
CA ARG A 111 8.71 -16.33 -13.40
C ARG A 111 8.75 -17.58 -14.28
N SER A 112 9.91 -18.25 -14.36
CA SER A 112 10.08 -19.53 -15.07
C SER A 112 9.18 -20.64 -14.52
N LEU A 113 8.96 -20.70 -13.21
CA LEU A 113 8.07 -21.70 -12.60
C LEU A 113 6.60 -21.41 -12.89
N LYS A 114 6.20 -20.11 -12.94
CA LYS A 114 4.85 -19.70 -13.38
C LYS A 114 4.61 -20.13 -14.84
N GLU A 115 5.57 -19.90 -15.74
CA GLU A 115 5.49 -20.30 -17.16
C GLU A 115 5.42 -21.82 -17.33
N MET A 116 6.22 -22.56 -16.57
CA MET A 116 6.22 -24.02 -16.59
C MET A 116 4.87 -24.59 -16.13
N ALA A 117 4.32 -24.09 -15.03
CA ALA A 117 3.00 -24.51 -14.54
C ALA A 117 1.88 -24.22 -15.55
N HIS A 118 1.98 -23.11 -16.29
CA HIS A 118 1.03 -22.80 -17.37
C HIS A 118 1.11 -23.83 -18.51
N ARG A 119 2.32 -24.20 -18.97
CA ARG A 119 2.47 -25.21 -20.04
C ARG A 119 1.87 -26.56 -19.63
N VAL A 120 2.14 -27.01 -18.40
CA VAL A 120 1.61 -28.28 -17.87
C VAL A 120 0.09 -28.28 -17.87
N ARG A 121 -0.57 -27.20 -17.40
CA ARG A 121 -2.02 -27.10 -17.44
C ARG A 121 -2.58 -27.18 -18.86
N LYS A 122 -2.00 -26.44 -19.81
CA LYS A 122 -2.42 -26.42 -21.21
C LYS A 122 -2.36 -27.82 -21.83
N THR A 123 -1.25 -28.53 -21.65
CA THR A 123 -1.07 -29.88 -22.19
C THR A 123 -2.00 -30.89 -21.53
N ARG A 124 -2.25 -30.78 -20.22
CA ARG A 124 -3.25 -31.61 -19.54
C ARG A 124 -4.63 -31.43 -20.18
N ASP A 125 -5.05 -30.20 -20.40
CA ASP A 125 -6.38 -29.91 -20.94
C ASP A 125 -6.51 -30.32 -22.42
N GLU A 126 -5.42 -30.27 -23.20
CA GLU A 126 -5.37 -30.81 -24.57
C GLU A 126 -5.49 -32.34 -24.59
N LEU A 127 -4.84 -33.03 -23.64
CA LEU A 127 -4.88 -34.48 -23.53
C LEU A 127 -6.26 -34.97 -23.07
N SER A 128 -6.86 -34.28 -22.10
CA SER A 128 -8.23 -34.54 -21.63
C SER A 128 -9.31 -34.30 -22.68
N LYS A 129 -9.00 -33.67 -23.82
CA LYS A 129 -9.92 -33.52 -24.96
C LYS A 129 -9.78 -34.62 -26.01
N LYS A 130 -8.68 -35.39 -25.98
CA LYS A 130 -8.41 -36.49 -26.91
C LYS A 130 -8.76 -37.86 -26.34
N LEU A 131 -8.97 -37.94 -25.04
CA LEU A 131 -9.47 -39.09 -24.29
C LEU A 131 -10.94 -38.83 -23.93
#